data_AF-A0AAJ0AS39-F1
#
_entry.id   AF-A0AAJ0AS39-F1
#
_cell.length_a   1.000
_cell.length_b   1.000
_cell.length_c   1.000
_cell.angle_alpha   90.00
_cell.angle_beta   90.00
_cell.angle_gamma   90.00
#
_symmetry.space_group_name_H-M   'P 1'
#
loop_
_entity.id
_entity.type
_entity.pdbx_description
1 polymer ?
#
loop_
_entity_poly.entity_id
_entity_poly.type
_entity_poly.pdbx_seq_one_letter_code
_entity_poly.pdbx_strand_id
1 'polypeptide(L)'
;MKQINTVIPDLSVTFCASSGASAACSLEQQTWNRPEKDLYLQAGKQTAWMYLEERNEVDITNGNRVPTTNAEDSWEERPCGIWILKTHFTDHDLRILTGIHVLFGKDAIDSRPGWTLLRAPLQLDDQPDVPAPRISARYSRPLHRPGAIKATLRVHKDGKLKIVQISDTHMVTGSGVCNDAIDADRRPLPISEADPNTIQFFGDILDVEKPDLVILSGDQVHHGVSNTQTPLFKVVSLLISRSIPFAVIFWNHDDEGIHALSREKQMSILQDLPCCLAEPGLTSIDSVGNYYL
;
A
#
# COMPACT_ATOMS: atom_id res chain seq x y z
N MET A 1 9.95 -16.01 -19.24
CA MET A 1 9.21 -14.81 -18.80
C MET A 1 10.06 -13.60 -19.15
N LYS A 2 9.58 -12.70 -20.01
CA LYS A 2 10.27 -11.42 -20.25
C LYS A 2 10.22 -10.64 -18.95
N GLN A 3 11.38 -10.36 -18.37
CA GLN A 3 11.52 -9.44 -17.24
C GLN A 3 11.25 -8.05 -17.81
N ILE A 4 9.99 -7.62 -17.79
CA ILE A 4 9.63 -6.26 -18.18
C ILE A 4 10.01 -5.40 -16.98
N ASN A 5 11.20 -4.83 -17.02
CA ASN A 5 11.58 -3.80 -16.06
C ASN A 5 10.95 -2.51 -16.55
N THR A 6 9.83 -2.11 -15.95
CA THR A 6 9.22 -0.81 -16.19
C THR A 6 10.05 0.26 -15.50
N VAL A 7 10.36 1.33 -16.23
CA VAL A 7 10.95 2.57 -15.73
C VAL A 7 9.87 3.65 -15.75
N ILE A 8 9.92 4.57 -14.79
CA ILE A 8 9.05 5.75 -14.73
C ILE A 8 9.91 6.99 -15.02
N PRO A 9 10.05 7.44 -16.29
CA PRO A 9 10.87 8.59 -16.65
C PRO A 9 10.26 9.92 -16.20
N ASP A 10 8.95 9.95 -15.98
CA ASP A 10 8.26 11.14 -15.51
C ASP A 10 6.94 10.80 -14.81
N LEU A 11 6.46 11.76 -14.04
CA LEU A 11 5.12 11.73 -13.46
C LEU A 11 4.57 13.16 -13.35
N SER A 12 3.26 13.26 -13.30
CA SER A 12 2.57 14.52 -13.03
C SER A 12 1.23 14.25 -12.33
N VAL A 13 0.61 15.30 -11.83
CA VAL A 13 -0.73 15.25 -11.25
C VAL A 13 -1.63 16.22 -12.00
N THR A 14 -2.83 15.76 -12.33
CA THR A 14 -3.85 16.58 -13.00
C THR A 14 -5.08 16.69 -12.12
N PHE A 15 -5.56 17.92 -11.96
CA PHE A 15 -6.79 18.24 -11.25
C PHE A 15 -7.95 18.28 -12.24
N CYS A 16 -9.08 17.69 -11.85
CA CYS A 16 -10.28 17.63 -12.69
C CYS A 16 -11.47 18.10 -11.88
N ALA A 17 -12.22 19.06 -12.42
CA ALA A 17 -13.45 19.54 -11.82
C ALA A 17 -14.46 18.39 -11.66
N SER A 18 -15.17 18.31 -10.53
CA SER A 18 -16.25 17.35 -10.35
C SER A 18 -17.43 17.75 -11.24
N SER A 19 -17.56 17.18 -12.44
CA SER A 19 -18.62 17.63 -13.36
C SER A 19 -19.97 17.00 -13.04
N GLY A 20 -21.00 17.83 -12.92
CA GLY A 20 -22.28 17.48 -13.53
C GLY A 20 -22.07 17.36 -15.05
N ALA A 21 -21.95 16.11 -15.51
CA ALA A 21 -21.77 15.68 -16.91
C ALA A 21 -20.46 16.12 -17.62
N SER A 22 -19.57 15.13 -17.81
CA SER A 22 -18.50 15.09 -18.82
C SER A 22 -17.42 16.19 -18.78
N ALA A 23 -16.80 16.46 -17.63
CA ALA A 23 -15.46 17.06 -17.63
C ALA A 23 -14.41 15.96 -17.84
N ALA A 24 -14.04 15.73 -19.09
CA ALA A 24 -12.80 15.01 -19.40
C ALA A 24 -11.63 15.81 -18.78
N CYS A 25 -10.86 15.18 -17.87
CA CYS A 25 -9.54 15.69 -17.48
C CYS A 25 -8.76 16.03 -18.75
N SER A 26 -8.11 17.20 -18.82
CA SER A 26 -7.45 17.64 -20.04
C SER A 26 -6.39 16.63 -20.50
N LEU A 27 -6.39 16.39 -21.81
CA LEU A 27 -5.99 15.15 -22.48
C LEU A 27 -4.48 14.98 -22.76
N GLU A 28 -3.58 15.83 -22.25
CA GLU A 28 -2.16 15.76 -22.64
C GLU A 28 -1.44 14.50 -22.13
N GLN A 29 -1.97 13.84 -21.09
CA GLN A 29 -1.38 12.66 -20.43
C GLN A 29 -2.16 11.37 -20.69
N GLN A 30 -3.05 11.32 -21.70
CA GLN A 30 -3.88 10.14 -21.95
C GLN A 30 -3.11 8.85 -22.28
N THR A 31 -1.86 8.98 -22.72
CA THR A 31 -0.98 7.83 -23.01
C THR A 31 -0.23 7.32 -21.78
N TRP A 32 -0.24 8.07 -20.68
CA TRP A 32 0.44 7.71 -19.44
C TRP A 32 -0.45 6.81 -18.59
N ASN A 33 0.17 5.90 -17.83
CA ASN A 33 -0.57 5.04 -16.92
C ASN A 33 -1.12 5.88 -15.76
N ARG A 34 -2.38 5.66 -15.38
CA ARG A 34 -3.04 6.35 -14.28
C ARG A 34 -3.43 5.33 -13.22
N PRO A 35 -2.71 5.25 -12.09
CA PRO A 35 -3.19 4.47 -10.94
C PRO A 35 -4.60 4.94 -10.54
N GLU A 36 -5.53 4.00 -10.38
CA GLU A 36 -6.93 4.28 -10.03
C GLU A 36 -7.06 4.67 -8.54
N LYS A 37 -6.52 5.84 -8.19
CA LYS A 37 -6.58 6.46 -6.86
C LYS A 37 -6.78 7.97 -7.01
N ASP A 38 -7.96 8.45 -6.64
CA ASP A 38 -8.20 9.88 -6.46
C ASP A 38 -7.44 10.37 -5.22
N LEU A 39 -6.61 11.39 -5.39
CA LEU A 39 -5.83 11.96 -4.30
C LEU A 39 -6.71 12.65 -3.25
N TYR A 40 -7.95 13.03 -3.60
CA TYR A 40 -8.96 13.56 -2.66
C TYR A 40 -9.84 12.50 -2.00
N LEU A 41 -9.61 11.20 -2.26
CA LEU A 41 -10.42 10.11 -1.70
C LEU A 41 -11.93 10.31 -1.92
N GLN A 42 -12.32 10.84 -3.09
CA GLN A 42 -13.71 11.12 -3.48
C GLN A 42 -14.47 12.10 -2.57
N ALA A 43 -13.78 12.84 -1.69
CA ALA A 43 -14.40 13.78 -0.75
C ALA A 43 -14.30 15.26 -1.20
N GLY A 44 -13.56 15.54 -2.27
CA GLY A 44 -13.32 16.90 -2.77
C GLY A 44 -14.40 17.43 -3.72
N LYS A 45 -14.44 18.76 -3.90
CA LYS A 45 -15.18 19.43 -5.01
C LYS A 45 -14.50 19.25 -6.37
N GLN A 46 -13.36 18.59 -6.38
CA GLN A 46 -12.58 18.22 -7.55
C GLN A 46 -11.90 16.90 -7.26
N THR A 47 -11.42 16.24 -8.31
CA THR A 47 -10.58 15.05 -8.21
C THR A 47 -9.16 15.40 -8.62
N ALA A 48 -8.18 14.63 -8.15
CA ALA A 48 -6.81 14.75 -8.61
C ALA A 48 -6.24 13.38 -8.86
N TRP A 49 -5.55 13.22 -9.99
CA TRP A 49 -5.07 11.93 -10.46
C TRP A 49 -3.60 12.03 -10.80
N MET A 50 -2.83 11.04 -10.34
CA MET A 50 -1.43 10.88 -10.71
C MET A 50 -1.32 10.14 -12.04
N TYR A 51 -0.50 10.66 -12.92
CA TYR A 51 -0.17 10.05 -14.21
C TYR A 51 1.32 9.71 -14.22
N LEU A 52 1.64 8.49 -14.63
CA LEU A 52 2.98 7.92 -14.67
C LEU A 52 3.35 7.63 -16.12
N GLU A 53 4.43 8.24 -16.60
CA GLU A 53 5.03 7.83 -17.86
C GLU A 53 5.70 6.47 -17.64
N GLU A 54 5.16 5.41 -18.22
CA GLU A 54 5.76 4.07 -18.11
C GLU A 54 6.42 3.68 -19.42
N ARG A 55 7.68 3.26 -19.34
CA ARG A 55 8.44 2.76 -20.48
C ARG A 55 9.14 1.46 -20.12
N ASN A 56 9.39 0.62 -21.12
CA ASN A 56 10.26 -0.53 -20.93
C ASN A 56 11.70 -0.03 -20.77
N GLU A 57 12.46 -0.57 -19.82
CA GLU A 57 13.86 -0.21 -19.59
C GLU A 57 14.70 -0.35 -20.87
N VAL A 58 14.41 -1.34 -21.73
CA VAL A 58 15.13 -1.54 -23.00
C VAL A 58 14.91 -0.42 -24.02
N ASP A 59 13.85 0.37 -23.85
CA ASP A 59 13.51 1.51 -24.71
C ASP A 59 14.11 2.83 -24.17
N ILE A 60 14.75 2.79 -22.99
CA ILE A 60 15.46 3.94 -22.41
C ILE A 60 16.88 3.99 -22.96
N THR A 61 17.22 5.10 -23.60
CA THR A 61 18.54 5.36 -24.20
C THR A 61 19.29 6.44 -23.41
N ASN A 62 20.59 6.58 -23.65
CA ASN A 62 21.42 7.57 -22.93
C ASN A 62 20.97 9.04 -23.10
N GLY A 63 20.13 9.32 -24.11
CA GLY A 63 19.54 10.65 -24.31
C GLY A 63 18.34 10.95 -23.41
N ASN A 64 17.76 9.95 -22.75
CA ASN A 64 16.58 10.12 -21.90
C ASN A 64 16.99 10.65 -20.51
N ARG A 65 16.22 11.59 -19.98
CA ARG A 65 16.33 12.03 -18.58
C ARG A 65 15.39 11.22 -17.71
N VAL A 66 15.91 10.63 -16.63
CA VAL A 66 15.14 9.76 -15.71
C VAL A 66 15.25 10.23 -14.26
N PRO A 67 14.22 10.02 -13.41
CA PRO A 67 14.27 10.37 -12.01
C PRO A 67 15.30 9.52 -11.26
N THR A 68 16.14 10.17 -10.46
CA THR A 68 17.19 9.54 -9.65
C THR A 68 17.25 10.15 -8.24
N THR A 69 17.99 9.50 -7.35
CA THR A 69 18.25 9.99 -5.98
C THR A 69 19.66 10.56 -5.78
N ASN A 70 20.57 10.34 -6.73
CA ASN A 70 22.00 10.62 -6.57
C ASN A 70 22.58 11.41 -7.75
N ALA A 71 22.05 12.59 -8.05
CA ALA A 71 22.58 13.47 -9.10
C ALA A 71 22.77 14.91 -8.62
N GLU A 72 23.68 15.63 -9.27
CA GLU A 72 23.92 17.08 -9.07
C GLU A 72 23.11 17.95 -10.06
N ASP A 73 22.20 17.33 -10.82
CA ASP A 73 21.41 17.96 -11.89
C ASP A 73 20.25 18.84 -11.39
N SER A 74 19.52 19.43 -12.34
CA SER A 74 18.38 20.31 -12.08
C SER A 74 17.15 19.56 -11.54
N TRP A 75 16.60 20.11 -10.46
CA TRP A 75 15.28 19.76 -9.95
C TRP A 75 14.18 20.34 -10.84
N GLU A 76 13.17 19.53 -11.14
CA GLU A 76 11.98 19.95 -11.87
C GLU A 76 10.76 19.87 -10.96
N GLU A 77 9.98 20.95 -10.93
CA GLU A 77 8.73 21.00 -10.19
C GLU A 77 7.60 20.30 -10.96
N ARG A 78 6.70 19.68 -10.22
CA ARG A 78 5.42 19.13 -10.67
C ARG A 78 4.33 19.61 -9.69
N PRO A 79 3.04 19.55 -10.10
CA PRO A 79 1.95 19.88 -9.20
C PRO A 79 1.98 19.06 -7.91
N CYS A 80 1.30 19.57 -6.89
CA CYS A 80 1.22 18.99 -5.55
C CYS A 80 2.52 18.99 -4.74
N GLY A 81 3.42 19.95 -4.99
CA GLY A 81 4.69 20.09 -4.28
C GLY A 81 5.68 18.96 -4.56
N ILE A 82 5.52 18.28 -5.70
CA ILE A 82 6.40 17.21 -6.13
C ILE A 82 7.63 17.82 -6.81
N TRP A 83 8.81 17.42 -6.37
CA TRP A 83 10.08 17.81 -6.99
C TRP A 83 10.78 16.56 -7.49
N ILE A 84 11.14 16.54 -8.77
CA ILE A 84 11.80 15.42 -9.43
C ILE A 84 13.22 15.83 -9.80
N LEU A 85 14.21 15.14 -9.24
CA LEU A 85 15.60 15.24 -9.67
C LEU A 85 15.82 14.30 -10.86
N LYS A 86 16.15 14.86 -12.02
CA LYS A 86 16.35 14.08 -13.26
C LYS A 86 17.77 14.19 -13.78
N THR A 87 18.35 13.05 -14.14
CA THR A 87 19.67 12.97 -14.79
C THR A 87 19.60 12.19 -16.10
N HIS A 88 20.62 12.34 -16.95
CA HIS A 88 20.74 11.54 -18.16
C HIS A 88 20.95 10.06 -17.80
N PHE A 89 20.15 9.20 -18.42
CA PHE A 89 20.27 7.76 -18.22
C PHE A 89 21.66 7.28 -18.66
N THR A 90 22.31 6.52 -17.80
CA THR A 90 23.53 5.78 -18.10
C THR A 90 23.31 4.34 -17.65
N ASP A 91 23.73 3.36 -18.46
CA ASP A 91 23.53 1.91 -18.23
C ASP A 91 24.22 1.39 -16.95
N HIS A 92 25.03 2.23 -16.28
CA HIS A 92 25.72 1.90 -15.04
C HIS A 92 25.29 2.85 -13.90
N ASP A 93 25.09 2.27 -12.72
CA ASP A 93 25.02 2.90 -11.39
C ASP A 93 23.86 3.85 -11.03
N LEU A 94 22.86 4.06 -11.91
CA LEU A 94 21.71 4.89 -11.56
C LEU A 94 20.62 4.13 -10.75
N ARG A 95 20.26 4.71 -9.60
CA ARG A 95 19.01 4.39 -8.88
C ARG A 95 17.83 5.03 -9.62
N ILE A 96 17.38 4.38 -10.69
CA ILE A 96 16.25 4.85 -11.51
C ILE A 96 14.90 4.54 -10.84
N LEU A 97 13.90 5.38 -11.06
CA LEU A 97 12.55 5.16 -10.55
C LEU A 97 11.84 4.04 -11.35
N THR A 98 11.35 3.01 -10.64
CA THR A 98 10.72 1.81 -11.25
C THR A 98 9.33 1.52 -10.67
N GLY A 99 8.81 2.39 -9.82
CA GLY A 99 7.49 2.23 -9.22
C GLY A 99 7.09 3.45 -8.39
N ILE A 100 5.83 3.87 -8.55
CA ILE A 100 5.19 4.90 -7.74
C ILE A 100 3.81 4.40 -7.32
N HIS A 101 3.49 4.55 -6.04
CA HIS A 101 2.16 4.34 -5.49
C HIS A 101 1.80 5.51 -4.57
N VAL A 102 0.50 5.66 -4.30
CA VAL A 102 -0.02 6.60 -3.32
C VAL A 102 -0.65 5.83 -2.16
N LEU A 103 -0.25 6.16 -0.93
CA LEU A 103 -0.87 5.71 0.33
C LEU A 103 -1.39 6.94 1.08
N PHE A 104 -2.28 6.76 2.06
CA PHE A 104 -3.01 7.87 2.66
C PHE A 104 -2.90 7.91 4.19
N GLY A 105 -2.81 9.11 4.76
CA GLY A 105 -2.74 9.30 6.20
C GLY A 105 -1.32 9.40 6.75
N LYS A 106 -1.19 9.96 7.95
CA LYS A 106 0.10 10.16 8.64
C LYS A 106 0.69 8.84 9.18
N ASP A 107 -0.16 7.86 9.37
CA ASP A 107 0.09 6.51 9.85
C ASP A 107 0.22 5.50 8.70
N ALA A 108 0.23 5.97 7.45
CA ALA A 108 0.52 5.13 6.30
C ALA A 108 1.90 4.48 6.43
N ILE A 109 1.97 3.22 5.98
CA ILE A 109 3.21 2.45 5.88
C ILE A 109 3.19 1.65 4.58
N ASP A 110 4.34 1.56 3.90
CA ASP A 110 4.48 0.66 2.76
C ASP A 110 5.21 -0.61 3.20
N SER A 111 4.48 -1.72 3.22
CA SER A 111 4.98 -3.00 3.71
C SER A 111 5.70 -3.82 2.62
N ARG A 112 5.83 -3.27 1.40
CA ARG A 112 6.51 -3.93 0.29
C ARG A 112 8.03 -3.72 0.35
N PRO A 113 8.84 -4.78 0.22
CA PRO A 113 10.30 -4.65 0.18
C PRO A 113 10.79 -3.73 -0.96
N GLY A 114 11.75 -2.86 -0.65
CA GLY A 114 12.36 -1.93 -1.60
C GLY A 114 11.54 -0.68 -1.92
N TRP A 115 10.34 -0.55 -1.35
CA TRP A 115 9.54 0.67 -1.43
C TRP A 115 9.90 1.62 -0.29
N THR A 116 9.85 2.93 -0.56
CA THR A 116 10.11 3.99 0.41
C THR A 116 8.95 4.96 0.39
N LEU A 117 8.23 5.04 1.51
CA LEU A 117 7.20 6.05 1.72
C LEU A 117 7.84 7.40 2.02
N LEU A 118 7.52 8.42 1.22
CA LEU A 118 8.00 9.77 1.42
C LEU A 118 7.31 10.42 2.63
N ARG A 119 8.09 11.16 3.42
CA ARG A 119 7.64 11.77 4.68
C ARG A 119 6.70 12.97 4.50
N ALA A 120 6.81 13.69 3.38
CA ALA A 120 5.93 14.81 3.09
C ALA A 120 4.66 14.30 2.38
N PRO A 121 3.46 14.70 2.82
CA PRO A 121 2.25 14.49 2.02
C PRO A 121 2.29 15.36 0.76
N LEU A 122 1.50 14.98 -0.25
CA LEU A 122 1.26 15.81 -1.41
C LEU A 122 0.47 17.06 -1.01
N GLN A 123 0.82 18.19 -1.59
CA GLN A 123 0.19 19.48 -1.31
C GLN A 123 -1.03 19.65 -2.22
N LEU A 124 -2.22 19.33 -1.72
CA LEU A 124 -3.46 19.49 -2.49
C LEU A 124 -4.12 20.83 -2.18
N ASP A 125 -4.66 21.48 -3.22
CA ASP A 125 -5.50 22.66 -3.06
C ASP A 125 -6.85 22.26 -2.43
N ASP A 126 -7.39 23.10 -1.53
CA ASP A 126 -8.69 22.86 -0.89
C ASP A 126 -8.85 21.45 -0.29
N GLN A 127 -7.80 20.95 0.37
CA GLN A 127 -7.78 19.59 0.91
C GLN A 127 -8.96 19.37 1.88
N PRO A 128 -9.87 18.42 1.60
CA PRO A 128 -10.96 18.06 2.50
C PRO A 128 -10.39 17.35 3.75
N ASP A 129 -11.22 17.19 4.77
CA ASP A 129 -10.87 16.48 6.01
C ASP A 129 -10.79 14.96 5.76
N VAL A 130 -9.78 14.56 5.00
CA VAL A 130 -9.47 13.17 4.64
C VAL A 130 -7.99 12.89 4.83
N PRO A 131 -7.60 11.61 5.01
CA PRO A 131 -6.20 11.22 5.16
C PRO A 131 -5.35 11.71 3.98
N ALA A 132 -4.31 12.50 4.27
CA ALA A 132 -3.48 13.13 3.24
C ALA A 132 -2.71 12.11 2.38
N PRO A 133 -2.70 12.24 1.05
CA PRO A 133 -1.96 11.34 0.16
C PRO A 133 -0.45 11.53 0.29
N ARG A 134 0.28 10.42 0.17
CA ARG A 134 1.74 10.33 0.27
C ARG A 134 2.27 9.43 -0.83
N ILE A 135 3.38 9.83 -1.45
CA ILE A 135 4.06 9.01 -2.46
C ILE A 135 4.86 7.92 -1.76
N SER A 136 4.69 6.69 -2.20
CA SER A 136 5.64 5.60 -2.00
C SER A 136 6.35 5.30 -3.32
N ALA A 137 7.68 5.34 -3.30
CA ALA A 137 8.52 5.18 -4.47
C ALA A 137 9.41 3.96 -4.34
N ARG A 138 9.65 3.29 -5.47
CA ARG A 138 10.68 2.24 -5.59
C ARG A 138 11.70 2.66 -6.60
N TYR A 139 12.96 2.65 -6.17
CA TYR A 139 14.11 2.91 -7.03
C TYR A 139 14.89 1.61 -7.28
N SER A 140 15.59 1.57 -8.40
CA SER A 140 16.34 0.43 -8.94
C SER A 140 15.44 -0.72 -9.42
N ARG A 141 16.04 -1.63 -10.19
CA ARG A 141 15.39 -2.88 -10.58
C ARG A 141 14.86 -3.55 -9.32
N PRO A 142 13.66 -4.16 -9.37
CA PRO A 142 13.26 -5.07 -8.30
C PRO A 142 14.43 -6.02 -8.14
N LEU A 143 15.11 -6.00 -6.98
CA LEU A 143 16.09 -7.03 -6.67
C LEU A 143 15.40 -8.33 -7.03
N HIS A 144 16.01 -9.12 -7.92
CA HIS A 144 15.56 -10.48 -8.23
C HIS A 144 15.03 -11.04 -6.93
N ARG A 145 13.71 -11.31 -6.84
CA ARG A 145 13.00 -11.72 -5.60
C ARG A 145 14.04 -12.33 -4.68
N PRO A 146 14.56 -11.65 -3.65
CA PRO A 146 15.69 -12.16 -2.89
C PRO A 146 15.21 -13.39 -2.11
N GLY A 147 15.10 -14.54 -2.79
CA GLY A 147 14.10 -15.56 -2.47
C GLY A 147 12.69 -14.95 -2.39
N ALA A 148 11.76 -15.42 -3.19
CA ALA A 148 10.71 -16.18 -2.54
C ALA A 148 11.34 -17.19 -1.55
N ILE A 149 11.79 -16.73 -0.38
CA ILE A 149 11.56 -17.52 0.81
C ILE A 149 10.04 -17.43 0.94
N LYS A 150 9.32 -18.25 0.15
CA LYS A 150 7.95 -18.62 0.49
C LYS A 150 8.11 -19.06 1.93
N ALA A 151 7.57 -18.26 2.85
CA ALA A 151 7.62 -18.60 4.26
C ALA A 151 7.25 -20.08 4.33
N THR A 152 8.14 -20.90 4.84
CA THR A 152 7.88 -22.34 4.89
C THR A 152 7.45 -22.58 6.31
N LEU A 153 6.17 -22.92 6.49
CA LEU A 153 5.67 -23.33 7.79
C LEU A 153 6.46 -24.57 8.24
N ARG A 154 7.08 -24.48 9.41
CA ARG A 154 7.89 -25.57 9.96
C ARG A 154 7.52 -25.79 11.40
N VAL A 155 7.19 -27.03 11.73
CA VAL A 155 7.06 -27.47 13.11
C VAL A 155 8.45 -27.51 13.73
N HIS A 156 8.58 -27.04 14.96
CA HIS A 156 9.82 -27.06 15.72
C HIS A 156 10.31 -28.49 15.97
N LYS A 157 11.59 -28.64 16.33
CA LYS A 157 12.19 -29.96 16.65
C LYS A 157 11.50 -30.66 17.83
N ASP A 158 10.85 -29.92 18.71
CA ASP A 158 10.08 -30.44 19.85
C ASP A 158 8.63 -30.81 19.48
N GLY A 159 8.26 -30.71 18.20
CA GLY A 159 6.93 -31.06 17.71
C GLY A 159 5.88 -29.96 17.90
N LYS A 160 6.26 -28.75 18.32
CA LYS A 160 5.31 -27.66 18.54
C LYS A 160 5.24 -26.70 17.35
N LEU A 161 4.09 -26.06 17.22
CA LEU A 161 3.83 -24.94 16.33
C LEU A 161 2.92 -23.97 17.07
N LYS A 162 3.33 -22.70 17.18
CA LYS A 162 2.52 -21.66 17.82
C LYS A 162 1.82 -20.82 16.76
N ILE A 163 0.49 -20.74 16.86
CA ILE A 163 -0.35 -19.93 15.99
C ILE A 163 -1.00 -18.83 16.81
N VAL A 164 -0.92 -17.59 16.34
CA VAL A 164 -1.74 -16.48 16.84
C VAL A 164 -2.82 -16.18 15.80
N GLN A 165 -4.07 -16.12 16.23
CA GLN A 165 -5.20 -15.76 15.38
C GLN A 165 -5.69 -14.37 15.75
N ILE A 166 -5.90 -13.54 14.73
CA ILE A 166 -6.35 -12.15 14.88
C ILE A 166 -7.48 -11.91 13.89
N SER A 167 -8.56 -11.31 14.36
CA SER A 167 -9.72 -10.92 13.57
C SER A 167 -10.08 -9.48 13.90
N ASP A 168 -10.97 -8.89 13.09
CA ASP A 168 -11.68 -7.67 13.46
C ASP A 168 -10.76 -6.49 13.81
N THR A 169 -9.64 -6.33 13.09
CA THR A 169 -8.80 -5.14 13.30
C THR A 169 -9.48 -3.88 12.80
N HIS A 170 -10.43 -4.01 11.85
CA HIS A 170 -11.24 -2.91 11.33
C HIS A 170 -10.42 -1.65 11.01
N MET A 171 -9.25 -1.85 10.40
CA MET A 171 -8.31 -0.75 10.13
C MET A 171 -8.89 0.17 9.07
N VAL A 172 -8.70 1.48 9.24
CA VAL A 172 -9.25 2.50 8.33
C VAL A 172 -8.16 3.14 7.47
N THR A 173 -8.56 3.95 6.49
CA THR A 173 -7.59 4.60 5.59
C THR A 173 -6.65 5.56 6.35
N GLY A 174 -7.16 6.35 7.30
CA GLY A 174 -6.36 7.18 8.21
C GLY A 174 -6.22 6.55 9.60
N SER A 175 -6.02 7.35 10.64
CA SER A 175 -5.77 6.81 11.99
C SER A 175 -7.03 6.36 12.75
N GLY A 176 -8.22 6.66 12.23
CA GLY A 176 -9.49 6.38 12.89
C GLY A 176 -9.67 7.16 14.20
N VAL A 177 -10.88 7.08 14.76
CA VAL A 177 -11.21 7.70 16.05
C VAL A 177 -11.75 6.61 16.96
N CYS A 178 -11.12 6.45 18.12
CA CYS A 178 -11.62 5.62 19.20
C CYS A 178 -12.24 6.55 20.26
N ASN A 179 -13.55 6.43 20.47
CA ASN A 179 -14.33 7.30 21.37
C ASN A 179 -15.18 6.51 22.37
N ASP A 180 -15.05 5.19 22.39
CA ASP A 180 -15.81 4.24 23.19
C ASP A 180 -14.93 3.28 24.01
N ALA A 181 -13.60 3.47 23.97
CA ALA A 181 -12.68 2.69 24.79
C ALA A 181 -12.98 2.87 26.29
N ILE A 182 -12.83 1.78 27.04
CA ILE A 182 -13.05 1.74 28.48
C ILE A 182 -11.87 1.07 29.19
N ASP A 183 -11.63 1.44 30.45
CA ASP A 183 -10.65 0.76 31.31
C ASP A 183 -11.20 -0.52 31.96
N ALA A 184 -10.37 -1.19 32.77
CA ALA A 184 -10.76 -2.41 33.50
C ALA A 184 -11.93 -2.20 34.49
N ASP A 185 -12.15 -0.96 34.94
CA ASP A 185 -13.25 -0.56 35.81
C ASP A 185 -14.50 -0.12 35.02
N ARG A 186 -14.52 -0.31 33.69
CA ARG A 186 -15.56 0.16 32.75
C ARG A 186 -15.72 1.68 32.69
N ARG A 187 -14.69 2.45 33.00
CA ARG A 187 -14.72 3.91 32.86
C ARG A 187 -14.29 4.30 31.45
N PRO A 188 -14.96 5.28 30.81
CA PRO A 188 -14.54 5.79 29.50
C PRO A 188 -13.11 6.32 29.52
N LEU A 189 -12.33 5.93 28.53
CA LEU A 189 -11.00 6.49 28.26
C LEU A 189 -11.13 7.74 27.37
N PRO A 190 -10.13 8.64 27.38
CA PRO A 190 -10.11 9.79 26.47
C PRO A 190 -10.16 9.37 25.01
N ILE A 191 -10.79 10.22 24.18
CA ILE A 191 -10.79 10.05 22.72
C ILE A 191 -9.35 9.96 22.22
N SER A 192 -9.07 8.96 21.40
CA SER A 192 -7.74 8.68 20.85
C SER A 192 -7.81 8.15 19.42
N GLU A 193 -6.66 7.88 18.82
CA GLU A 193 -6.59 7.31 17.47
C GLU A 193 -6.76 5.79 17.54
N ALA A 194 -7.64 5.23 16.72
CA ALA A 194 -7.99 3.80 16.78
C ALA A 194 -6.89 2.90 16.23
N ASP A 195 -6.48 3.13 14.97
CA ASP A 195 -5.50 2.30 14.26
C ASP A 195 -4.16 2.21 15.00
N PRO A 196 -3.56 3.30 15.52
CA PRO A 196 -2.32 3.23 16.30
C PRO A 196 -2.44 2.38 17.57
N ASN A 197 -3.58 2.46 18.28
CA ASN A 197 -3.82 1.64 19.46
C ASN A 197 -3.89 0.15 19.09
N THR A 198 -4.59 -0.20 18.01
CA THR A 198 -4.67 -1.58 17.49
C THR A 198 -3.30 -2.10 17.10
N ILE A 199 -2.50 -1.31 16.38
CA ILE A 199 -1.13 -1.68 15.98
C ILE A 199 -0.23 -1.87 17.20
N GLN A 200 -0.31 -1.00 18.21
CA GLN A 200 0.46 -1.18 19.44
C GLN A 200 0.09 -2.48 20.15
N PHE A 201 -1.21 -2.71 20.37
CA PHE A 201 -1.71 -3.91 21.02
C PHE A 201 -1.30 -5.20 20.27
N PHE A 202 -1.39 -5.17 18.94
CA PHE A 202 -0.94 -6.26 18.10
C PHE A 202 0.57 -6.51 18.23
N GLY A 203 1.38 -5.45 18.23
CA GLY A 203 2.82 -5.53 18.45
C GLY A 203 3.19 -6.20 19.77
N ASP A 204 2.53 -5.80 20.85
CA ASP A 204 2.75 -6.35 22.19
C ASP A 204 2.43 -7.86 22.24
N ILE A 205 1.33 -8.29 21.62
CA ILE A 205 0.99 -9.73 21.50
C ILE A 205 2.09 -10.48 20.76
N LEU A 206 2.55 -9.96 19.61
CA LEU A 206 3.57 -10.63 18.81
C LEU A 206 4.91 -10.75 19.55
N ASP A 207 5.27 -9.74 20.34
CA ASP A 207 6.54 -9.71 21.07
C ASP A 207 6.53 -10.65 22.30
N VAL A 208 5.37 -10.81 22.94
CA VAL A 208 5.16 -11.78 24.03
C VAL A 208 5.06 -13.20 23.49
N GLU A 209 4.19 -13.42 22.50
CA GLU A 209 3.86 -14.76 22.05
C GLU A 209 4.93 -15.36 21.13
N LYS A 210 5.57 -14.54 20.29
CA LYS A 210 6.56 -14.99 19.29
C LYS A 210 6.02 -16.17 18.46
N PRO A 211 4.90 -15.99 17.74
CA PRO A 211 4.26 -17.08 17.00
C PRO A 211 5.09 -17.52 15.79
N ASP A 212 4.86 -18.76 15.36
CA ASP A 212 5.43 -19.33 14.13
C ASP A 212 4.55 -19.00 12.90
N LEU A 213 3.28 -18.70 13.15
CA LEU A 213 2.28 -18.38 12.14
C LEU A 213 1.24 -17.43 12.73
N VAL A 214 0.83 -16.44 11.94
CA VAL A 214 -0.33 -15.60 12.24
C VAL A 214 -1.45 -15.87 11.25
N ILE A 215 -2.67 -16.07 11.76
CA ILE A 215 -3.88 -16.18 10.94
C ILE A 215 -4.69 -14.89 11.10
N LEU A 216 -4.83 -14.13 10.02
CA LEU A 216 -5.74 -12.99 9.93
C LEU A 216 -7.10 -13.51 9.46
N SER A 217 -8.04 -13.68 10.39
CA SER A 217 -9.28 -14.43 10.18
C SER A 217 -10.48 -13.58 9.77
N GLY A 218 -10.26 -12.54 8.97
CA GLY A 218 -11.32 -11.66 8.43
C GLY A 218 -11.51 -10.35 9.17
N ASP A 219 -12.22 -9.43 8.53
CA ASP A 219 -12.53 -8.07 9.01
C ASP A 219 -11.29 -7.28 9.43
N GLN A 220 -10.25 -7.41 8.61
CA GLN A 220 -9.01 -6.67 8.82
C GLN A 220 -9.17 -5.21 8.40
N VAL A 221 -10.02 -4.98 7.41
CA VAL A 221 -10.33 -3.65 6.87
C VAL A 221 -11.77 -3.28 7.21
N HIS A 222 -11.97 -2.04 7.66
CA HIS A 222 -13.30 -1.52 7.96
C HIS A 222 -14.12 -1.27 6.69
N HIS A 223 -15.44 -1.44 6.74
CA HIS A 223 -16.33 -1.20 5.60
C HIS A 223 -16.32 0.26 5.08
N GLY A 224 -15.97 1.23 5.95
CA GLY A 224 -15.96 2.66 5.63
C GLY A 224 -14.67 3.18 4.97
N VAL A 225 -13.79 2.32 4.47
CA VAL A 225 -12.51 2.77 3.89
C VAL A 225 -12.69 3.43 2.53
N SER A 226 -11.96 4.54 2.32
CA SER A 226 -11.86 5.22 1.03
C SER A 226 -10.68 4.71 0.20
N ASN A 227 -9.73 4.02 0.83
CA ASN A 227 -8.67 3.26 0.17
C ASN A 227 -8.32 2.00 0.98
N THR A 228 -8.57 0.81 0.44
CA THR A 228 -8.29 -0.49 1.09
C THR A 228 -6.80 -0.83 1.19
N GLN A 229 -5.97 -0.41 0.23
CA GLN A 229 -4.56 -0.81 0.23
C GLN A 229 -3.77 -0.25 1.42
N THR A 230 -4.10 0.98 1.84
CA THR A 230 -3.43 1.62 2.98
C THR A 230 -3.61 0.85 4.29
N PRO A 231 -4.84 0.56 4.78
CA PRO A 231 -5.03 -0.24 5.98
C PRO A 231 -4.49 -1.67 5.84
N LEU A 232 -4.64 -2.32 4.68
CA LEU A 232 -4.04 -3.65 4.47
C LEU A 232 -2.54 -3.65 4.76
N PHE A 233 -1.81 -2.64 4.28
CA PHE A 233 -0.38 -2.54 4.58
C PHE A 233 -0.08 -2.27 6.05
N LYS A 234 -0.92 -1.48 6.75
CA LYS A 234 -0.81 -1.30 8.20
C LYS A 234 -0.92 -2.65 8.93
N VAL A 235 -1.96 -3.43 8.63
CA VAL A 235 -2.24 -4.73 9.27
C VAL A 235 -1.03 -5.66 9.18
N VAL A 236 -0.47 -5.84 7.98
CA VAL A 236 0.62 -6.82 7.77
C VAL A 236 2.01 -6.28 8.10
N SER A 237 2.15 -4.99 8.41
CA SER A 237 3.46 -4.35 8.61
C SER A 237 4.27 -4.98 9.75
N LEU A 238 3.62 -5.31 10.87
CA LEU A 238 4.26 -5.91 12.03
C LEU A 238 4.69 -7.35 11.78
N LEU A 239 3.94 -8.08 10.94
CA LEU A 239 4.24 -9.45 10.56
C LEU A 239 5.46 -9.49 9.64
N ILE A 240 5.46 -8.64 8.62
CA ILE A 240 6.54 -8.55 7.64
C ILE A 240 7.85 -8.08 8.30
N SER A 241 7.80 -7.04 9.14
CA SER A 241 8.98 -6.53 9.84
C SER A 241 9.59 -7.55 10.82
N ARG A 242 8.78 -8.46 11.37
CA ARG A 242 9.23 -9.57 12.22
C ARG A 242 9.53 -10.86 11.45
N SER A 243 9.38 -10.87 10.13
CA SER A 243 9.50 -12.07 9.29
C SER A 243 8.59 -13.22 9.74
N ILE A 244 7.40 -12.91 10.26
CA ILE A 244 6.42 -13.89 10.73
C ILE A 244 5.55 -14.32 9.54
N PRO A 245 5.51 -15.62 9.19
CA PRO A 245 4.58 -16.17 8.21
C PRO A 245 3.14 -15.83 8.58
N PHE A 246 2.33 -15.44 7.60
CA PHE A 246 0.93 -15.15 7.84
C PHE A 246 0.01 -15.63 6.72
N ALA A 247 -1.21 -15.98 7.10
CA ALA A 247 -2.29 -16.32 6.19
C ALA A 247 -3.49 -15.42 6.45
N VAL A 248 -4.28 -15.18 5.41
CA VAL A 248 -5.43 -14.26 5.44
C VAL A 248 -6.66 -14.95 4.85
N ILE A 249 -7.78 -14.83 5.54
CA ILE A 249 -9.11 -15.08 4.99
C ILE A 249 -9.94 -13.80 5.13
N PHE A 250 -10.96 -13.66 4.28
CA PHE A 250 -11.81 -12.47 4.24
C PHE A 250 -13.16 -12.72 4.89
N TRP A 251 -13.74 -11.66 5.45
CA TRP A 251 -15.08 -11.64 5.99
C TRP A 251 -15.89 -10.46 5.42
N ASN A 252 -17.05 -10.12 6.00
CA ASN A 252 -18.01 -9.24 5.34
C ASN A 252 -17.51 -7.79 5.19
N HIS A 253 -16.85 -7.22 6.20
CA HIS A 253 -16.47 -5.81 6.15
C HIS A 253 -15.28 -5.54 5.23
N ASP A 254 -14.48 -6.56 4.91
CA ASP A 254 -13.28 -6.43 4.08
C ASP A 254 -13.60 -5.89 2.66
N ASP A 255 -14.77 -6.18 2.09
CA ASP A 255 -15.18 -5.74 0.74
C ASP A 255 -16.57 -5.09 0.64
N GLU A 256 -17.23 -4.81 1.76
CA GLU A 256 -18.57 -4.20 1.80
C GLU A 256 -18.59 -2.73 1.34
N GLY A 257 -17.48 -2.01 1.54
CA GLY A 257 -17.38 -0.59 1.25
C GLY A 257 -17.51 -0.22 -0.22
N ILE A 258 -18.16 0.91 -0.51
CA ILE A 258 -18.35 1.44 -1.88
C ILE A 258 -17.01 1.65 -2.61
N HIS A 259 -15.97 2.03 -1.87
CA HIS A 259 -14.62 2.26 -2.38
C HIS A 259 -13.64 1.14 -2.00
N ALA A 260 -14.15 0.03 -1.44
CA ALA A 260 -13.33 -1.10 -1.07
C ALA A 260 -12.85 -1.85 -2.32
N LEU A 261 -11.63 -2.39 -2.25
CA LEU A 261 -11.15 -3.34 -3.25
C LEU A 261 -11.87 -4.68 -3.07
N SER A 262 -12.16 -5.37 -4.17
CA SER A 262 -12.68 -6.74 -4.08
C SER A 262 -11.69 -7.68 -3.42
N ARG A 263 -12.18 -8.78 -2.83
CA ARG A 263 -11.34 -9.80 -2.17
C ARG A 263 -10.26 -10.35 -3.09
N GLU A 264 -10.52 -10.49 -4.39
CA GLU A 264 -9.53 -10.92 -5.38
C GLU A 264 -8.38 -9.93 -5.52
N LYS A 265 -8.70 -8.63 -5.58
CA LYS A 265 -7.68 -7.57 -5.66
C LYS A 265 -6.87 -7.49 -4.37
N GLN A 266 -7.53 -7.63 -3.21
CA GLN A 266 -6.86 -7.67 -1.92
C GLN A 266 -5.93 -8.89 -1.81
N MET A 267 -6.41 -10.08 -2.20
CA MET A 267 -5.60 -11.30 -2.26
C MET A 267 -4.40 -11.11 -3.17
N SER A 268 -4.59 -10.58 -4.38
CA SER A 268 -3.48 -10.30 -5.31
C SER A 268 -2.42 -9.37 -4.70
N ILE A 269 -2.83 -8.35 -3.94
CA ILE A 269 -1.89 -7.47 -3.23
C ILE A 269 -1.14 -8.25 -2.15
N LEU A 270 -1.85 -9.02 -1.32
CA LEU A 270 -1.28 -9.74 -0.18
C LEU A 270 -0.33 -10.86 -0.62
N GLN A 271 -0.65 -11.60 -1.68
CA GLN A 271 0.20 -12.68 -2.21
C GLN A 271 1.56 -12.20 -2.72
N ASP A 272 1.64 -10.93 -3.14
CA ASP A 272 2.88 -10.31 -3.59
C ASP A 272 3.76 -9.81 -2.41
N LEU A 273 3.25 -9.87 -1.18
CA LEU A 273 3.99 -9.47 0.02
C LEU A 273 4.85 -10.62 0.57
N PRO A 274 6.01 -10.31 1.17
CA PRO A 274 6.82 -11.31 1.87
C PRO A 274 6.04 -11.90 3.03
N CYS A 275 6.39 -13.13 3.43
CA CYS A 275 5.77 -13.88 4.53
C CYS A 275 4.30 -14.28 4.34
N CYS A 276 3.64 -13.83 3.27
CA CYS A 276 2.27 -14.23 2.97
C CYS A 276 2.22 -15.69 2.48
N LEU A 277 1.34 -16.47 3.09
CA LEU A 277 1.00 -17.85 2.74
C LEU A 277 -0.38 -17.97 2.08
N ALA A 278 -1.12 -16.85 1.98
CA ALA A 278 -2.48 -16.87 1.50
C ALA A 278 -2.55 -17.23 0.01
N GLU A 279 -3.60 -17.97 -0.36
CA GLU A 279 -3.90 -18.31 -1.75
C GLU A 279 -5.37 -17.99 -2.07
N PRO A 280 -5.73 -17.65 -3.31
CA PRO A 280 -7.13 -17.37 -3.65
C PRO A 280 -8.03 -18.59 -3.43
N GLY A 281 -7.46 -19.80 -3.49
CA GLY A 281 -8.19 -21.05 -3.40
C GLY A 281 -8.64 -21.58 -4.76
N LEU A 282 -9.43 -22.65 -4.74
CA LEU A 282 -10.01 -23.25 -5.95
C LEU A 282 -11.12 -22.36 -6.52
N THR A 283 -11.08 -22.09 -7.82
CA THR A 283 -12.12 -21.31 -8.52
C THR A 283 -13.50 -21.97 -8.54
N SER A 284 -13.58 -23.24 -8.14
CA SER A 284 -14.83 -24.00 -8.04
C SER A 284 -15.55 -23.81 -6.69
N ILE A 285 -14.91 -23.17 -5.72
CA ILE A 285 -15.48 -22.87 -4.41
C ILE A 285 -15.77 -21.37 -4.39
N ASP A 286 -16.99 -21.00 -4.02
CA ASP A 286 -17.38 -19.60 -3.93
C ASP A 286 -16.53 -18.86 -2.88
N SER A 287 -16.28 -17.58 -3.15
CA SER A 287 -15.40 -16.69 -2.36
C SER A 287 -13.89 -16.91 -2.55
N VAL A 288 -13.11 -15.98 -2.02
CA VAL A 288 -11.64 -15.94 -2.10
C VAL A 288 -11.06 -16.26 -0.73
N GLY A 289 -9.99 -17.05 -0.70
CA GLY A 289 -9.31 -17.43 0.54
C GLY A 289 -9.63 -18.84 1.04
N ASN A 290 -10.14 -19.71 0.16
CA ASN A 290 -10.39 -21.13 0.47
C ASN A 290 -9.17 -22.00 0.12
N TYR A 291 -8.18 -22.10 1.02
CA TYR A 291 -6.92 -22.81 0.78
C TYR A 291 -6.43 -23.61 2.00
N TYR A 292 -5.37 -24.41 1.77
CA TYR A 292 -4.70 -25.21 2.79
C TYR A 292 -3.27 -24.69 3.01
N LEU A 293 -2.74 -24.87 4.22
CA LEU A 293 -1.36 -24.53 4.61
C LEU A 293 -0.55 -25.78 4.96
#